data_AF-A0A959Y2C8-F1
#
_entry.id   AF-A0A959Y2C8-F1
#
_cell.length_a   1.000
_cell.length_b   1.000
_cell.length_c   1.000
_cell.angle_alpha   90.00
_cell.angle_beta   90.00
_cell.angle_gamma   90.00
#
_symmetry.space_group_name_H-M   'P 1'
#
loop_
_entity.id
_entity.type
_entity.pdbx_description
1 polymer ?
#
loop_
_entity_poly.entity_id
_entity_poly.type
_entity_poly.pdbx_seq_one_letter_code
_entity_poly.pdbx_strand_id
1 'polypeptide(L)'
;MAQVPCINGSAGGYACANVDLMAVLGPAGLGVPGGNASINDLWGWVDPVTGAEYALVGCLNGTAFVDVSTPTGPVLIGNLPTHTTNSIWRDIKVYADHAFIVSEASGHGLQVFDLTRLRNVLTPPVTFTEDAHSGLFGNAHNIAIDEVAGMAYVVGSNQCSGGLYMFDVSIPTSPQLAGCYALDGYIHDAQCVTYSGPDADHQGKRICFNSHSGNPDKKSIVDVTDPTDPERLAVVNWPNARIGHQGWLTEDQRFFLMGDEGDEVSFGFNTRTLVFDVLDLDAPVLVGSHFGTQASTDHNLYTHQGLIHQANYSSGLQILRPVDLSSAQMQEIAWFDTYPPGSSAGYDGAWSVYPYLPSGHVLVSDFDNGLFILRPRVQLQLKVLLSGAFDEVSGLMQDSLRSKGLLPLQEPYSASGSIFVGGGGEVIDPSVLSVTGQDAIVDWLVIELRDPDTPSVVRASRTALLQRDGDVVDVDGTTLPTLGAAPTAYHIAIRHRNHLGIMTAQAVDVGPVPFELDLTDGSVPLSGAEPTLVLGSRHLMWSGNAIGDTALKYTGQDNDRDAILQVIGGVVPSATVTGYLNADVNLDGRVKYVGVSNDRDPVLLHVGGSVPTAVRQEQLP
;
A
#
# COMPACT_ATOMS: atom_id res chain seq x y z
N MET A 1 -6.33 19.85 -2.15
CA MET A 1 -6.49 19.78 -3.63
C MET A 1 -7.27 18.50 -3.94
N ALA A 2 -7.65 18.24 -5.19
CA ALA A 2 -8.12 16.90 -5.56
C ALA A 2 -6.90 16.00 -5.83
N GLN A 3 -7.06 14.68 -5.69
CA GLN A 3 -6.07 13.69 -6.15
C GLN A 3 -5.69 13.96 -7.61
N VAL A 4 -4.43 13.73 -7.97
CA VAL A 4 -3.93 13.82 -9.33
C VAL A 4 -3.43 12.44 -9.78
N PRO A 5 -4.23 11.69 -10.55
CA PRO A 5 -3.84 10.35 -11.01
C PRO A 5 -2.66 10.36 -11.97
N CYS A 6 -1.84 9.30 -11.95
CA CYS A 6 -0.74 9.11 -12.88
C CYS A 6 -1.23 8.66 -14.26
N ILE A 7 -1.47 9.59 -15.17
CA ILE A 7 -2.02 9.29 -16.50
C ILE A 7 -0.95 9.54 -17.54
N ASN A 8 -0.69 8.55 -18.40
CA ASN A 8 0.33 8.62 -19.45
C ASN A 8 1.71 9.06 -18.95
N GLY A 9 2.10 8.57 -17.77
CA GLY A 9 3.43 8.81 -17.19
C GLY A 9 3.58 10.12 -16.43
N SER A 10 2.50 10.85 -16.14
CA SER A 10 2.58 12.10 -15.38
C SER A 10 1.42 12.33 -14.41
N ALA A 11 1.74 12.93 -13.26
CA ALA A 11 0.80 13.40 -12.25
C ALA A 11 1.27 14.77 -11.71
N GLY A 12 0.48 15.82 -11.93
CA GLY A 12 0.77 17.14 -11.36
C GLY A 12 2.06 17.80 -11.88
N GLY A 13 2.54 17.39 -13.06
CA GLY A 13 3.81 17.85 -13.64
C GLY A 13 5.02 17.00 -13.26
N TYR A 14 4.86 16.02 -12.37
CA TYR A 14 5.86 15.02 -12.02
C TYR A 14 5.74 13.81 -12.93
N ALA A 15 6.87 13.16 -13.22
CA ALA A 15 6.88 11.89 -13.92
C ALA A 15 6.53 10.76 -12.95
N CYS A 16 5.80 9.75 -13.40
CA CYS A 16 5.38 8.66 -12.54
C CYS A 16 5.06 7.39 -13.34
N ALA A 17 5.06 6.25 -12.66
CA ALA A 17 4.39 5.04 -13.11
C ALA A 17 3.72 4.37 -11.93
N ASN A 18 2.42 4.09 -12.05
CA ASN A 18 1.64 3.39 -11.04
C ASN A 18 1.59 4.02 -9.64
N VAL A 19 1.82 5.32 -9.53
CA VAL A 19 1.73 6.07 -8.28
C VAL A 19 1.03 7.40 -8.53
N ASP A 20 -0.12 7.61 -7.88
CA ASP A 20 -0.86 8.86 -7.94
C ASP A 20 -0.30 9.88 -6.94
N LEU A 21 -0.43 11.17 -7.26
CA LEU A 21 -0.10 12.26 -6.36
C LEU A 21 -1.34 12.67 -5.55
N MET A 22 -1.25 12.61 -4.23
CA MET A 22 -2.35 13.04 -3.34
C MET A 22 -2.19 14.50 -2.92
N ALA A 23 -1.01 14.88 -2.44
CA ALA A 23 -0.67 16.25 -2.07
C ALA A 23 0.85 16.46 -1.97
N VAL A 24 1.26 17.73 -2.03
CA VAL A 24 2.62 18.18 -1.72
C VAL A 24 2.55 19.32 -0.70
N LEU A 25 3.30 19.22 0.39
CA LEU A 25 3.56 20.30 1.33
C LEU A 25 5.01 20.75 1.17
N GLY A 26 5.21 21.84 0.41
CA GLY A 26 6.53 22.46 0.31
C GLY A 26 7.03 23.02 1.66
N PRO A 27 8.31 23.42 1.77
CA PRO A 27 8.93 23.85 3.03
C PRO A 27 8.13 24.91 3.82
N ALA A 28 7.57 25.91 3.13
CA ALA A 28 6.73 26.94 3.76
C ALA A 28 5.44 26.37 4.37
N GLY A 29 4.86 25.34 3.74
CA GLY A 29 3.70 24.60 4.26
C GLY A 29 4.02 23.75 5.49
N LEU A 30 5.30 23.44 5.71
CA LEU A 30 5.83 22.75 6.90
C LEU A 30 6.34 23.72 7.98
N GLY A 31 6.15 25.03 7.78
CA GLY A 31 6.63 26.05 8.72
C GLY A 31 8.15 26.23 8.72
N VAL A 32 8.81 25.89 7.62
CA VAL A 32 10.25 26.08 7.40
C VAL A 32 10.44 27.21 6.38
N PRO A 33 11.38 28.15 6.58
CA PRO A 33 11.72 29.13 5.55
C PRO A 33 12.12 28.39 4.26
N GLY A 34 11.53 28.75 3.12
CA GLY A 34 11.89 28.13 1.84
C GLY A 34 13.36 28.40 1.47
N GLY A 35 13.99 27.42 0.82
CA GLY A 35 15.38 27.44 0.40
C GLY A 35 15.91 26.01 0.22
N ASN A 36 17.12 25.86 -0.33
CA ASN A 36 17.73 24.53 -0.47
C ASN A 36 18.00 23.91 0.91
N ALA A 37 17.93 22.59 1.01
CA ALA A 37 18.25 21.84 2.23
C ALA A 37 17.32 22.12 3.42
N SER A 38 16.01 22.11 3.18
CA SER A 38 15.02 22.47 4.20
C SER A 38 14.45 21.27 4.95
N ILE A 39 14.49 20.09 4.35
CA ILE A 39 13.79 18.87 4.79
C ILE A 39 14.78 17.70 4.83
N ASN A 40 14.61 16.75 5.75
CA ASN A 40 15.45 15.57 5.87
C ASN A 40 14.64 14.30 6.15
N ASP A 41 14.88 13.61 7.27
CA ASP A 41 14.27 12.33 7.59
C ASP A 41 12.75 12.40 7.71
N LEU A 42 12.12 11.22 7.65
CA LEU A 42 10.69 11.03 7.66
C LEU A 42 10.33 9.78 8.45
N TRP A 43 9.38 9.94 9.36
CA TRP A 43 8.70 8.83 9.99
C TRP A 43 7.18 9.05 9.98
N GLY A 44 6.43 8.09 10.52
CA GLY A 44 5.00 8.18 10.64
C GLY A 44 4.50 7.70 12.00
N TRP A 45 3.29 8.12 12.34
CA TRP A 45 2.59 7.63 13.52
C TRP A 45 1.11 7.50 13.20
N VAL A 46 0.53 6.38 13.62
CA VAL A 46 -0.90 6.16 13.59
C VAL A 46 -1.37 6.24 15.01
N ASP A 47 -2.30 7.14 15.28
CA ASP A 47 -2.91 7.25 16.58
C ASP A 47 -3.72 5.98 16.89
N PRO A 48 -3.33 5.17 17.91
CA PRO A 48 -4.01 3.92 18.20
C PRO A 48 -5.44 4.10 18.74
N VAL A 49 -5.82 5.32 19.14
CA VAL A 49 -7.16 5.65 19.66
C VAL A 49 -8.08 6.16 18.57
N THR A 50 -7.59 7.06 17.71
CA THR A 50 -8.43 7.74 16.71
C THR A 50 -8.31 7.15 15.31
N GLY A 51 -7.22 6.41 15.02
CA GLY A 51 -6.87 5.96 13.69
C GLY A 51 -6.33 7.07 12.78
N ALA A 52 -6.11 8.27 13.32
CA ALA A 52 -5.53 9.37 12.56
C ALA A 52 -4.08 9.05 12.18
N GLU A 53 -3.71 9.39 10.95
CA GLU A 53 -2.39 9.14 10.38
C GLU A 53 -1.59 10.44 10.34
N TYR A 54 -0.34 10.40 10.80
CA TYR A 54 0.54 11.56 10.87
C TYR A 54 1.87 11.29 10.19
N ALA A 55 2.35 12.29 9.44
CA ALA A 55 3.74 12.38 9.00
C ALA A 55 4.56 13.16 10.03
N LEU A 56 5.71 12.61 10.42
CA LEU A 56 6.70 13.26 11.27
C LEU A 56 7.88 13.63 10.38
N VAL A 57 7.94 14.89 9.99
CA VAL A 57 8.88 15.36 8.97
C VAL A 57 10.03 16.09 9.64
N GLY A 58 11.24 15.57 9.45
CA GLY A 58 12.45 16.26 9.86
C GLY A 58 12.70 17.48 8.95
N CYS A 59 12.91 18.63 9.59
CA CYS A 59 13.04 19.93 8.94
C CYS A 59 14.29 20.65 9.45
N LEU A 60 14.91 21.56 8.70
CA LEU A 60 16.11 22.30 9.09
C LEU A 60 16.04 22.90 10.52
N ASN A 61 14.87 23.37 10.93
CA ASN A 61 14.62 24.07 12.20
C ASN A 61 13.96 23.20 13.30
N GLY A 62 13.75 21.91 13.07
CA GLY A 62 13.08 21.01 14.02
C GLY A 62 12.30 19.88 13.35
N THR A 63 11.18 19.49 13.94
CA THR A 63 10.30 18.42 13.45
C THR A 63 8.89 18.97 13.23
N ALA A 64 8.33 18.76 12.05
CA ALA A 64 6.96 19.11 11.71
C ALA A 64 6.03 17.90 11.85
N PHE A 65 4.84 18.11 12.40
CA PHE A 65 3.80 17.09 12.55
C PHE A 65 2.62 17.44 11.64
N VAL A 66 2.36 16.58 10.66
CA VAL A 66 1.33 16.80 9.63
C VAL A 66 0.29 15.70 9.75
N ASP A 67 -0.97 16.07 9.96
CA ASP A 67 -2.10 15.15 9.83
C ASP A 67 -2.33 14.84 8.34
N VAL A 68 -2.21 13.56 7.99
CA VAL A 68 -2.39 13.03 6.63
C VAL A 68 -3.60 12.12 6.50
N SER A 69 -4.47 12.07 7.53
CA SER A 69 -5.70 11.26 7.53
C SER A 69 -6.63 11.61 6.37
N THR A 70 -6.58 12.86 5.90
CA THR A 70 -7.13 13.27 4.60
C THR A 70 -5.98 13.54 3.63
N PRO A 71 -5.53 12.55 2.83
CA PRO A 71 -4.27 12.61 2.07
C PRO A 71 -4.25 13.67 0.97
N THR A 72 -5.42 14.13 0.51
CA THR A 72 -5.55 15.22 -0.48
C THR A 72 -5.61 16.62 0.14
N GLY A 73 -5.74 16.69 1.46
CA GLY A 73 -5.81 17.92 2.26
C GLY A 73 -5.06 17.81 3.58
N PRO A 74 -3.78 17.42 3.57
CA PRO A 74 -2.96 17.33 4.79
C PRO A 74 -2.86 18.68 5.53
N VAL A 75 -2.76 18.61 6.86
CA VAL A 75 -2.77 19.77 7.74
C VAL A 75 -1.55 19.77 8.63
N LEU A 76 -0.73 20.83 8.57
CA LEU A 76 0.35 21.03 9.54
C LEU A 76 -0.25 21.30 10.93
N ILE A 77 -0.14 20.35 11.83
CA ILE A 77 -0.63 20.47 13.21
C ILE A 77 0.27 21.38 14.03
N GLY A 78 1.58 21.27 13.83
CA GLY A 78 2.55 22.10 14.52
C GLY A 78 3.97 21.60 14.37
N ASN A 79 4.90 22.35 14.95
CA ASN A 79 6.33 22.08 14.89
C ASN A 79 6.92 21.98 16.29
N LEU A 80 7.80 21.01 16.51
CA LEU A 80 8.74 20.98 17.63
C LEU A 80 10.06 21.61 17.16
N PRO A 81 10.47 22.77 17.67
CA PRO A 81 11.76 23.36 17.32
C PRO A 81 12.95 22.47 17.73
N THR A 82 14.04 22.55 16.97
CA THR A 82 15.35 21.98 17.35
C THR A 82 15.73 22.38 18.77
N HIS A 83 16.30 21.43 19.53
CA HIS A 83 16.75 21.72 20.91
C HIS A 83 17.78 22.85 20.97
N THR A 84 18.67 22.94 19.96
CA THR A 84 19.75 23.93 19.95
C THR A 84 19.73 24.80 18.70
N THR A 85 20.27 24.30 17.60
CA THR A 85 20.53 25.05 16.38
C THR A 85 20.02 24.27 15.18
N ASN A 86 19.85 24.96 14.06
CA ASN A 86 19.40 24.33 12.83
C ASN A 86 20.44 23.32 12.34
N SER A 87 19.96 22.21 11.81
CA SER A 87 20.79 21.17 11.18
C SER A 87 19.98 20.50 10.07
N ILE A 88 20.65 20.18 8.98
CA ILE A 88 20.08 19.42 7.86
C ILE A 88 20.06 17.91 8.15
N TRP A 89 20.66 17.45 9.25
CA TRP A 89 20.63 16.04 9.65
C TRP A 89 19.83 15.86 10.94
N ARG A 90 18.75 15.09 10.83
CA ARG A 90 17.85 14.71 11.91
C ARG A 90 17.37 13.30 11.63
N ASP A 91 17.07 12.55 12.67
CA ASP A 91 16.43 11.24 12.52
C ASP A 91 15.36 11.07 13.60
N ILE A 92 14.26 10.44 13.23
CA ILE A 92 13.05 10.30 14.04
C ILE A 92 12.64 8.83 14.08
N LYS A 93 12.36 8.31 15.27
CA LYS A 93 11.67 7.03 15.47
C LYS A 93 10.59 7.16 16.52
N VAL A 94 9.62 6.26 16.48
CA VAL A 94 8.45 6.29 17.37
C VAL A 94 8.41 5.04 18.24
N TYR A 95 8.10 5.23 19.52
CA TYR A 95 7.82 4.13 20.45
C TYR A 95 6.83 4.58 21.51
N ALA A 96 5.82 3.74 21.78
CA ALA A 96 4.80 3.97 22.81
C ALA A 96 4.17 5.38 22.73
N ASP A 97 3.71 5.79 21.53
CA ASP A 97 3.14 7.11 21.22
C ASP A 97 4.09 8.31 21.46
N HIS A 98 5.40 8.09 21.52
CA HIS A 98 6.39 9.16 21.63
C HIS A 98 7.34 9.17 20.44
N ALA A 99 7.65 10.35 19.92
CA ALA A 99 8.72 10.56 18.97
C ALA A 99 10.04 10.77 19.72
N PHE A 100 11.08 10.03 19.32
CA PHE A 100 12.45 10.13 19.77
C PHE A 100 13.28 10.71 18.64
N ILE A 101 13.91 11.85 18.89
CA ILE A 101 14.47 12.70 17.83
C ILE A 101 15.93 13.02 18.16
N VAL A 102 16.82 12.68 17.23
CA VAL A 102 18.26 13.02 17.29
C VAL A 102 18.66 13.93 16.13
N SER A 103 19.81 14.59 16.25
CA SER A 103 20.35 15.45 15.21
C SER A 103 21.86 15.61 15.33
N GLU A 104 22.52 15.89 14.21
CA GLU A 104 23.92 16.31 14.22
C GLU A 104 24.14 17.74 14.74
N ALA A 105 23.07 18.47 15.05
CA ALA A 105 23.17 19.77 15.70
C ALA A 105 23.98 19.66 17.01
N SER A 106 24.96 20.55 17.17
CA SER A 106 25.82 20.55 18.36
C SER A 106 24.99 20.75 19.64
N GLY A 107 25.12 19.82 20.58
CA GLY A 107 24.43 19.86 21.87
C GLY A 107 22.94 19.50 21.81
N HIS A 108 22.45 18.95 20.69
CA HIS A 108 21.06 18.56 20.52
C HIS A 108 20.62 17.45 21.46
N GLY A 109 21.43 16.41 21.66
CA GLY A 109 21.04 15.22 22.44
C GLY A 109 19.81 14.49 21.87
N LEU A 110 19.04 13.86 22.76
CA LEU A 110 17.79 13.15 22.44
C LEU A 110 16.59 13.97 22.90
N GLN A 111 15.76 14.46 21.98
CA GLN A 111 14.45 15.04 22.31
C GLN A 111 13.39 13.93 22.33
N VAL A 112 12.44 14.04 23.25
CA VAL A 112 11.25 13.16 23.30
C VAL A 112 9.99 14.02 23.28
N PHE A 113 9.03 13.64 22.44
CA PHE A 113 7.75 14.33 22.30
C PHE A 113 6.58 13.35 22.34
N ASP A 114 5.57 13.64 23.17
CA ASP A 114 4.33 12.89 23.28
C ASP A 114 3.40 13.22 22.09
N LEU A 115 3.24 12.26 21.18
CA LEU A 115 2.44 12.41 19.96
C LEU A 115 0.94 12.49 20.25
N THR A 116 0.49 12.04 21.42
CA THR A 116 -0.93 12.15 21.80
C THR A 116 -1.36 13.61 21.97
N ARG A 117 -0.41 14.54 22.13
CA ARG A 117 -0.67 16.00 22.18
C ARG A 117 -1.22 16.54 20.85
N LEU A 118 -0.97 15.85 19.73
CA LEU A 118 -1.49 16.23 18.41
C LEU A 118 -3.03 16.18 18.36
N ARG A 119 -3.66 15.26 19.12
CA ARG A 119 -5.11 15.06 19.19
C ARG A 119 -5.90 16.31 19.60
N ASN A 120 -5.29 17.18 20.39
CA ASN A 120 -5.99 18.27 21.09
C ASN A 120 -5.74 19.66 20.47
N VAL A 121 -5.12 19.71 19.28
CA VAL A 121 -4.83 20.98 18.61
C VAL A 121 -6.06 21.50 17.89
N LEU A 122 -6.69 22.54 18.46
CA LEU A 122 -7.89 23.16 17.87
C LEU A 122 -7.58 24.25 16.82
N THR A 123 -6.41 24.91 16.95
CA THR A 123 -5.99 26.01 16.09
C THR A 123 -4.58 25.77 15.57
N PRO A 124 -4.40 24.90 14.56
CA PRO A 124 -3.10 24.65 13.96
C PRO A 124 -2.62 25.82 13.07
N PRO A 125 -1.30 25.98 12.83
CA PRO A 125 -0.22 25.21 13.46
C PRO A 125 0.16 25.77 14.84
N VAL A 126 0.65 24.91 15.73
CA VAL A 126 1.20 25.30 17.04
C VAL A 126 2.72 25.09 17.12
N THR A 127 3.40 25.84 17.98
CA THR A 127 4.81 25.56 18.34
C THR A 127 4.84 24.76 19.64
N PHE A 128 5.34 23.54 19.56
CA PHE A 128 5.46 22.63 20.69
C PHE A 128 6.77 22.83 21.45
N THR A 129 6.84 22.19 22.62
CA THR A 129 8.06 21.99 23.41
C THR A 129 8.25 20.49 23.62
N GLU A 130 9.50 20.06 23.73
CA GLU A 130 9.83 18.67 24.09
C GLU A 130 9.25 18.30 25.47
N ASP A 131 8.83 17.05 25.63
CA ASP A 131 8.30 16.51 26.89
C ASP A 131 9.42 15.96 27.77
N ALA A 132 10.51 15.50 27.16
CA ALA A 132 11.76 15.18 27.83
C ALA A 132 12.97 15.42 26.93
N HIS A 133 14.14 15.50 27.56
CA HIS A 133 15.43 15.66 26.89
C HIS A 133 16.52 14.87 27.62
N SER A 134 17.39 14.23 26.86
CA SER A 134 18.63 13.64 27.38
C SER A 134 19.85 14.30 26.72
N GLY A 135 20.64 15.01 27.54
CA GLY A 135 21.91 15.62 27.15
C GLY A 135 23.13 14.71 27.35
N LEU A 136 22.93 13.39 27.43
CA LEU A 136 24.02 12.41 27.67
C LEU A 136 24.98 12.25 26.48
N PHE A 137 24.62 12.79 25.32
CA PHE A 137 25.47 12.94 24.14
C PHE A 137 25.22 14.31 23.50
N GLY A 138 26.18 14.79 22.71
CA GLY A 138 26.09 16.10 22.08
C GLY A 138 25.27 16.09 20.80
N ASN A 139 25.65 15.22 19.87
CA ASN A 139 25.08 15.07 18.54
C ASN A 139 24.99 13.58 18.20
N ALA A 140 24.12 13.21 17.26
CA ALA A 140 24.05 11.87 16.70
C ALA A 140 23.53 11.91 15.26
N HIS A 141 23.93 10.93 14.45
CA HIS A 141 23.53 10.86 13.05
C HIS A 141 22.13 10.27 12.90
N ASN A 142 21.88 9.15 13.59
CA ASN A 142 20.67 8.35 13.42
C ASN A 142 20.25 7.69 14.76
N ILE A 143 18.98 7.26 14.84
CA ILE A 143 18.44 6.48 15.93
C ILE A 143 17.62 5.29 15.38
N ALA A 144 17.82 4.10 15.93
CA ALA A 144 16.97 2.93 15.71
C ALA A 144 16.22 2.58 16.99
N ILE A 145 15.02 2.00 16.89
CA ILE A 145 14.27 1.51 18.06
C ILE A 145 13.78 0.10 17.82
N ASP A 146 14.10 -0.80 18.76
CA ASP A 146 13.44 -2.09 18.89
C ASP A 146 12.17 -1.91 19.71
N GLU A 147 11.04 -1.79 19.02
CA GLU A 147 9.73 -1.54 19.63
C GLU A 147 9.23 -2.70 20.50
N VAL A 148 9.71 -3.93 20.27
CA VAL A 148 9.33 -5.08 21.11
C VAL A 148 10.02 -4.98 22.47
N ALA A 149 11.30 -4.60 22.47
CA ALA A 149 12.11 -4.51 23.68
C ALA A 149 11.99 -3.16 24.41
N GLY A 150 11.51 -2.11 23.75
CA GLY A 150 11.55 -0.75 24.29
C GLY A 150 12.97 -0.21 24.43
N MET A 151 13.82 -0.47 23.43
CA MET A 151 15.22 -0.07 23.42
C MET A 151 15.53 0.84 22.24
N ALA A 152 16.16 1.97 22.51
CA ALA A 152 16.66 2.89 21.50
C ALA A 152 18.18 2.75 21.32
N TYR A 153 18.65 2.86 20.09
CA TYR A 153 20.05 2.69 19.70
C TYR A 153 20.47 3.95 18.94
N VAL A 154 21.21 4.83 19.61
CA VAL A 154 21.73 6.06 19.02
C VAL A 154 23.08 5.77 18.37
N VAL A 155 23.23 6.11 17.09
CA VAL A 155 24.47 5.86 16.32
C VAL A 155 25.04 7.14 15.72
N GLY A 156 26.32 7.08 15.31
CA GLY A 156 27.04 8.24 14.78
C GLY A 156 27.22 9.37 15.80
N SER A 157 27.06 9.08 17.09
CA SER A 157 27.16 10.07 18.15
C SER A 157 28.60 10.38 18.55
N ASN A 158 28.80 11.45 19.32
CA ASN A 158 30.10 11.72 19.95
C ASN A 158 30.42 10.81 21.16
N GLN A 159 29.56 9.84 21.46
CA GLN A 159 29.77 8.79 22.47
C GLN A 159 30.06 7.46 21.77
N CYS A 160 30.57 6.48 22.54
CA CYS A 160 30.79 5.11 22.05
C CYS A 160 31.60 5.01 20.75
N SER A 161 32.51 5.96 20.49
CA SER A 161 33.27 6.03 19.23
C SER A 161 32.41 6.11 17.96
N GLY A 162 31.18 6.63 18.07
CA GLY A 162 30.19 6.63 16.99
C GLY A 162 29.41 5.33 16.82
N GLY A 163 29.63 4.33 17.67
CA GLY A 163 28.93 3.06 17.66
C GLY A 163 27.55 3.12 18.34
N LEU A 164 27.05 1.98 18.85
CA LEU A 164 25.72 1.89 19.46
C LEU A 164 25.76 2.47 20.89
N TYR A 165 25.05 3.57 21.10
CA TYR A 165 24.78 4.11 22.43
C TYR A 165 23.33 3.81 22.80
N MET A 166 23.13 2.89 23.73
CA MET A 166 21.86 2.17 23.91
C MET A 166 21.10 2.68 25.11
N PHE A 167 19.81 2.93 24.94
CA PHE A 167 18.92 3.45 25.96
C PHE A 167 17.71 2.54 26.16
N ASP A 168 17.37 2.26 27.41
CA ASP A 168 16.04 1.77 27.78
C ASP A 168 15.06 2.95 27.71
N VAL A 169 14.05 2.81 26.87
CA VAL A 169 13.01 3.82 26.63
C VAL A 169 11.61 3.33 27.03
N SER A 170 11.52 2.25 27.81
CA SER A 170 10.26 1.71 28.35
C SER A 170 9.45 2.73 29.15
N ILE A 171 10.12 3.75 29.70
CA ILE A 171 9.53 4.99 30.20
C ILE A 171 9.96 6.13 29.26
N PRO A 172 9.16 6.49 28.23
CA PRO A 172 9.60 7.40 27.16
C PRO A 172 10.12 8.75 27.65
N THR A 173 9.52 9.33 28.68
CA THR A 173 9.92 10.63 29.25
C THR A 173 11.14 10.56 30.16
N SER A 174 11.73 9.37 30.37
CA SER A 174 12.94 9.19 31.15
C SER A 174 13.88 8.14 30.54
N PRO A 175 14.43 8.36 29.32
CA PRO A 175 15.37 7.42 28.70
C PRO A 175 16.58 7.16 29.60
N GLN A 176 16.88 5.89 29.87
CA GLN A 176 18.00 5.50 30.72
C GLN A 176 19.11 4.87 29.89
N LEU A 177 20.36 5.29 30.12
CA LEU A 177 21.50 4.65 29.48
C LEU A 177 21.58 3.18 29.92
N ALA A 178 21.49 2.27 28.95
CA ALA A 178 21.56 0.83 29.17
C ALA A 178 22.95 0.26 28.83
N GLY A 179 23.65 0.83 27.85
CA GLY A 179 24.97 0.33 27.49
C GLY A 179 25.60 0.98 26.26
N CYS A 180 26.73 0.43 25.84
CA CYS A 180 27.59 1.03 24.82
C CYS A 180 28.35 -0.05 24.05
N TYR A 181 28.32 0.04 22.72
CA TYR A 181 29.15 -0.78 21.83
C TYR A 181 30.02 0.13 20.97
N ALA A 182 31.34 0.09 21.18
CA ALA A 182 32.31 0.96 20.51
C ALA A 182 33.30 0.20 19.61
N LEU A 183 33.26 -1.14 19.63
CA LEU A 183 34.33 -1.99 19.08
C LEU A 183 34.52 -1.79 17.57
N ASP A 184 33.44 -1.56 16.82
CA ASP A 184 33.50 -1.42 15.37
C ASP A 184 33.66 0.04 14.88
N GLY A 185 33.65 1.02 15.79
CA GLY A 185 33.78 2.44 15.44
C GLY A 185 32.46 3.08 14.98
N TYR A 186 32.54 4.00 14.02
CA TYR A 186 31.42 4.82 13.57
C TYR A 186 30.39 3.99 12.80
N ILE A 187 29.17 3.96 13.33
CA ILE A 187 27.98 3.39 12.69
C ILE A 187 27.17 4.56 12.15
N HIS A 188 26.84 4.50 10.86
CA HIS A 188 26.08 5.53 10.15
C HIS A 188 24.58 5.36 10.37
N ASP A 189 24.09 4.14 10.17
CA ASP A 189 22.69 3.73 10.38
C ASP A 189 22.66 2.31 10.96
N ALA A 190 21.55 1.94 11.60
CA ALA A 190 21.32 0.60 12.09
C ALA A 190 19.84 0.22 12.01
N GLN A 191 19.59 -1.07 11.78
CA GLN A 191 18.31 -1.69 12.10
C GLN A 191 18.51 -2.65 13.27
N CYS A 192 17.85 -2.39 14.39
CA CYS A 192 17.89 -3.23 15.57
C CYS A 192 16.51 -3.86 15.84
N VAL A 193 16.47 -5.18 15.96
CA VAL A 193 15.21 -5.93 16.10
C VAL A 193 15.33 -6.98 17.19
N THR A 194 14.20 -7.28 17.85
CA THR A 194 14.03 -8.60 18.47
C THR A 194 13.88 -9.62 17.35
N TYR A 195 14.92 -10.41 17.12
CA TYR A 195 15.07 -11.28 15.96
C TYR A 195 14.09 -12.45 16.01
N SER A 196 13.33 -12.63 14.94
CA SER A 196 12.38 -13.73 14.73
C SER A 196 12.63 -14.47 13.40
N GLY A 197 13.79 -14.23 12.79
CA GLY A 197 14.17 -14.82 11.51
C GLY A 197 14.58 -16.29 11.59
N PRO A 198 15.10 -16.84 10.48
CA PRO A 198 15.33 -18.27 10.31
C PRO A 198 16.54 -18.82 11.06
N ASP A 199 17.45 -17.98 11.57
CA ASP A 199 18.60 -18.45 12.35
C ASP A 199 18.18 -18.85 13.77
N ALA A 200 18.09 -20.15 14.01
CA ALA A 200 17.61 -20.71 15.27
C ALA A 200 18.49 -20.38 16.48
N ASP A 201 19.79 -20.10 16.28
CA ASP A 201 20.72 -19.82 17.38
C ASP A 201 20.51 -18.41 17.98
N HIS A 202 19.83 -17.53 17.23
CA HIS A 202 19.62 -16.13 17.60
C HIS A 202 18.14 -15.73 17.71
N GLN A 203 17.19 -16.65 17.54
CA GLN A 203 15.76 -16.35 17.74
C GLN A 203 15.47 -15.82 19.16
N GLY A 204 14.70 -14.74 19.22
CA GLY A 204 14.32 -14.05 20.45
C GLY A 204 15.42 -13.14 21.03
N LYS A 205 16.60 -13.09 20.42
CA LYS A 205 17.68 -12.17 20.80
C LYS A 205 17.45 -10.79 20.20
N ARG A 206 18.08 -9.78 20.79
CA ARG A 206 18.09 -8.42 20.22
C ARG A 206 19.32 -8.28 19.35
N ILE A 207 19.12 -8.09 18.05
CA ILE A 207 20.20 -8.06 17.05
C ILE A 207 20.18 -6.73 16.31
N CYS A 208 21.34 -6.08 16.22
CA CYS A 208 21.57 -4.88 15.43
C CYS A 208 22.36 -5.19 14.16
N PHE A 209 21.79 -4.81 13.01
CA PHE A 209 22.39 -4.83 11.70
C PHE A 209 22.91 -3.42 11.40
N ASN A 210 24.23 -3.25 11.45
CA ASN A 210 24.83 -1.91 11.43
C ASN A 210 25.51 -1.65 10.07
N SER A 211 25.20 -0.48 9.51
CA SER A 211 25.84 0.08 8.33
C SER A 211 26.87 1.10 8.81
N HIS A 212 28.13 0.92 8.41
CA HIS A 212 29.21 1.80 8.82
C HIS A 212 29.49 2.82 7.71
N SER A 213 30.20 3.89 8.06
CA SER A 213 30.79 4.80 7.09
C SER A 213 32.28 4.94 7.41
N GLY A 214 33.16 4.55 6.48
CA GLY A 214 34.60 4.48 6.72
C GLY A 214 35.43 4.03 5.52
N ASN A 215 36.76 3.97 5.70
CA ASN A 215 37.68 3.53 4.64
C ASN A 215 38.65 2.42 5.13
N PRO A 216 38.48 1.14 4.71
CA PRO A 216 37.36 0.63 3.92
C PRO A 216 36.07 0.55 4.75
N ASP A 217 34.94 0.62 4.07
CA ASP A 217 33.64 0.49 4.71
C ASP A 217 33.25 -0.97 4.99
N LYS A 218 32.29 -1.17 5.88
CA LYS A 218 31.86 -2.50 6.33
C LYS A 218 30.42 -2.52 6.84
N LYS A 219 29.89 -3.73 6.98
CA LYS A 219 28.64 -4.03 7.67
C LYS A 219 28.96 -4.91 8.85
N SER A 220 28.31 -4.71 9.98
CA SER A 220 28.41 -5.64 11.12
C SER A 220 27.03 -6.17 11.55
N ILE A 221 27.04 -7.28 12.27
CA ILE A 221 25.89 -7.80 13.02
C ILE A 221 26.33 -7.95 14.46
N VAL A 222 25.55 -7.41 15.39
CA VAL A 222 25.86 -7.38 16.83
C VAL A 222 24.66 -7.87 17.62
N ASP A 223 24.89 -8.84 18.50
CA ASP A 223 23.96 -9.25 19.53
C ASP A 223 24.03 -8.25 20.69
N VAL A 224 22.92 -7.56 20.91
CA VAL A 224 22.74 -6.53 21.95
C VAL A 224 21.77 -7.01 23.02
N THR A 225 21.58 -8.33 23.14
CA THR A 225 20.70 -8.95 24.14
C THR A 225 21.12 -8.61 25.56
N ASP A 226 22.43 -8.54 25.84
CA ASP A 226 22.94 -7.84 27.01
C ASP A 226 23.54 -6.50 26.56
N PRO A 227 22.85 -5.35 26.76
CA PRO A 227 23.38 -4.07 26.31
C PRO A 227 24.67 -3.67 27.05
N THR A 228 24.97 -4.30 28.19
CA THR A 228 26.20 -4.04 28.95
C THR A 228 27.40 -4.85 28.46
N ASP A 229 27.17 -5.92 27.70
CA ASP A 229 28.20 -6.76 27.09
C ASP A 229 27.79 -7.19 25.67
N PRO A 230 27.72 -6.25 24.69
CA PRO A 230 27.29 -6.59 23.34
C PRO A 230 28.34 -7.41 22.59
N GLU A 231 27.88 -8.44 21.89
CA GLU A 231 28.74 -9.38 21.19
C GLU A 231 28.65 -9.20 19.67
N ARG A 232 29.79 -9.01 19.01
CA ARG A 232 29.84 -8.96 17.55
C ARG A 232 29.76 -10.36 16.97
N LEU A 233 28.72 -10.61 16.18
CA LEU A 233 28.53 -11.88 15.47
C LEU A 233 29.34 -11.91 14.17
N ALA A 234 29.21 -10.86 13.34
CA ALA A 234 29.82 -10.84 12.02
C ALA A 234 30.26 -9.46 11.56
N VAL A 235 31.23 -9.44 10.62
CA VAL A 235 31.63 -8.28 9.82
C VAL A 235 31.74 -8.71 8.36
N VAL A 236 31.08 -7.98 7.47
CA VAL A 236 31.07 -8.24 6.02
C VAL A 236 31.58 -7.01 5.29
N ASN A 237 32.41 -7.23 4.28
CA ASN A 237 32.86 -6.22 3.34
C ASN A 237 32.30 -6.53 1.95
N TRP A 238 32.11 -5.52 1.11
CA TRP A 238 31.67 -5.67 -0.28
C TRP A 238 32.58 -4.89 -1.23
N PRO A 239 32.61 -5.26 -2.53
CA PRO A 239 33.36 -4.50 -3.53
C PRO A 239 32.71 -3.13 -3.78
N ASN A 240 33.55 -2.15 -4.09
CA ASN A 240 33.17 -0.76 -4.38
C ASN A 240 32.53 -0.02 -3.20
N ALA A 241 32.86 -0.42 -1.97
CA ALA A 241 32.30 0.19 -0.77
C ALA A 241 32.70 1.68 -0.61
N ARG A 242 31.73 2.54 -0.28
CA ARG A 242 31.97 3.98 0.00
C ARG A 242 31.35 4.43 1.32
N ILE A 243 30.03 4.53 1.37
CA ILE A 243 29.24 4.97 2.52
C ILE A 243 28.12 3.94 2.66
N GLY A 244 28.36 2.88 3.43
CA GLY A 244 27.33 1.94 3.84
C GLY A 244 26.26 2.71 4.60
N HIS A 245 25.17 3.01 3.91
CA HIS A 245 24.25 4.02 4.38
C HIS A 245 23.20 3.40 5.28
N GLN A 246 22.11 2.91 4.72
CA GLN A 246 20.99 2.33 5.45
C GLN A 246 20.59 1.00 4.82
N GLY A 247 20.07 0.11 5.65
CA GLY A 247 19.53 -1.15 5.18
C GLY A 247 18.44 -1.70 6.08
N TRP A 248 17.68 -2.63 5.52
CA TRP A 248 16.49 -3.20 6.15
C TRP A 248 16.36 -4.69 5.84
N LEU A 249 15.96 -5.46 6.85
CA LEU A 249 15.59 -6.87 6.73
C LEU A 249 14.29 -7.02 5.96
N THR A 250 14.18 -8.07 5.15
CA THR A 250 12.88 -8.60 4.69
C THR A 250 12.00 -9.00 5.87
N GLU A 251 10.69 -9.08 5.69
CA GLU A 251 9.75 -9.37 6.79
C GLU A 251 9.97 -10.74 7.42
N ASP A 252 10.49 -11.72 6.67
CA ASP A 252 10.92 -13.02 7.18
C ASP A 252 12.30 -13.00 7.86
N GLN A 253 12.95 -11.82 7.89
CA GLN A 253 14.28 -11.54 8.45
C GLN A 253 15.41 -12.42 7.90
N ARG A 254 15.24 -12.97 6.69
CA ARG A 254 16.28 -13.78 6.04
C ARG A 254 17.25 -12.96 5.20
N PHE A 255 16.78 -11.93 4.50
CA PHE A 255 17.63 -11.11 3.65
C PHE A 255 17.77 -9.71 4.25
N PHE A 256 18.97 -9.15 4.20
CA PHE A 256 19.23 -7.76 4.53
C PHE A 256 19.57 -6.99 3.25
N LEU A 257 18.79 -5.98 2.95
CA LEU A 257 18.93 -5.13 1.76
C LEU A 257 19.58 -3.83 2.19
N MET A 258 20.59 -3.35 1.46
CA MET A 258 21.37 -2.18 1.90
C MET A 258 21.79 -1.32 0.72
N GLY A 259 21.74 0.00 0.92
CA GLY A 259 22.29 1.01 0.03
C GLY A 259 23.75 1.39 0.36
N ASP A 260 24.46 1.93 -0.63
CA ASP A 260 25.78 2.53 -0.46
C ASP A 260 25.80 3.93 -1.11
N GLU A 261 25.40 4.93 -0.32
CA GLU A 261 25.12 6.32 -0.73
C GLU A 261 26.33 7.09 -1.31
N GLY A 262 27.49 6.45 -1.42
CA GLY A 262 28.69 7.02 -2.03
C GLY A 262 29.11 6.37 -3.34
N ASP A 263 28.53 5.21 -3.70
CA ASP A 263 29.10 4.36 -4.74
C ASP A 263 28.66 4.74 -6.17
N GLU A 264 27.44 5.23 -6.39
CA GLU A 264 27.03 5.72 -7.71
C GLU A 264 27.82 6.96 -8.13
N VAL A 265 28.03 7.90 -7.21
CA VAL A 265 28.86 9.10 -7.42
C VAL A 265 30.31 8.72 -7.74
N SER A 266 30.81 7.66 -7.10
CA SER A 266 32.22 7.25 -7.19
C SER A 266 32.54 6.38 -8.39
N PHE A 267 31.58 5.58 -8.87
CA PHE A 267 31.81 4.54 -9.88
C PHE A 267 30.93 4.66 -11.13
N GLY A 268 29.84 5.44 -11.08
CA GLY A 268 29.05 5.82 -12.25
C GLY A 268 28.14 4.71 -12.80
N PHE A 269 27.65 3.81 -11.94
CA PHE A 269 26.58 2.85 -12.29
C PHE A 269 25.21 3.39 -11.86
N ASN A 270 24.15 2.67 -12.27
CA ASN A 270 22.78 2.94 -11.82
C ASN A 270 22.59 2.61 -10.34
N THR A 271 21.55 3.15 -9.70
CA THR A 271 21.26 2.93 -8.28
C THR A 271 21.45 1.48 -7.87
N ARG A 272 22.21 1.23 -6.81
CA ARG A 272 22.60 -0.12 -6.42
C ARG A 272 21.92 -0.52 -5.11
N THR A 273 21.52 -1.77 -5.01
CA THR A 273 21.08 -2.35 -3.74
C THR A 273 21.82 -3.65 -3.50
N LEU A 274 22.56 -3.71 -2.40
CA LEU A 274 23.28 -4.89 -1.94
C LEU A 274 22.30 -5.84 -1.27
N VAL A 275 22.41 -7.14 -1.58
CA VAL A 275 21.56 -8.18 -0.99
C VAL A 275 22.43 -9.15 -0.21
N PHE A 276 22.22 -9.22 1.11
CA PHE A 276 22.88 -10.17 1.99
C PHE A 276 21.90 -11.26 2.41
N ASP A 277 22.26 -12.53 2.24
CA ASP A 277 21.56 -13.65 2.89
C ASP A 277 22.12 -13.76 4.31
N VAL A 278 21.25 -13.56 5.29
CA VAL A 278 21.55 -13.61 6.73
C VAL A 278 20.83 -14.80 7.39
N LEU A 279 20.66 -15.89 6.63
CA LEU A 279 20.19 -17.18 7.15
C LEU A 279 21.05 -17.72 8.32
N ASP A 280 22.33 -17.36 8.32
CA ASP A 280 23.28 -17.57 9.42
C ASP A 280 23.87 -16.20 9.78
N LEU A 281 23.54 -15.68 10.97
CA LEU A 281 23.95 -14.35 11.44
C LEU A 281 25.43 -14.28 11.81
N ASP A 282 26.06 -15.42 12.08
CA ASP A 282 27.50 -15.54 12.35
C ASP A 282 28.32 -15.59 11.05
N ALA A 283 27.69 -15.99 9.95
CA ALA A 283 28.31 -16.07 8.62
C ALA A 283 27.46 -15.47 7.48
N PRO A 284 27.04 -14.20 7.56
CA PRO A 284 26.24 -13.54 6.53
C PRO A 284 26.98 -13.48 5.18
N VAL A 285 26.24 -13.71 4.09
CA VAL A 285 26.80 -13.81 2.73
C VAL A 285 26.25 -12.69 1.85
N LEU A 286 27.13 -11.92 1.22
CA LEU A 286 26.73 -11.05 0.10
C LEU A 286 26.34 -11.93 -1.10
N VAL A 287 25.05 -11.95 -1.42
CA VAL A 287 24.50 -12.69 -2.57
C VAL A 287 24.88 -11.99 -3.87
N GLY A 288 24.73 -10.67 -3.91
CA GLY A 288 24.95 -9.89 -5.11
C GLY A 288 24.44 -8.46 -4.97
N SER A 289 24.20 -7.83 -6.11
CA SER A 289 23.64 -6.48 -6.19
C SER A 289 22.55 -6.43 -7.24
N HIS A 290 21.45 -5.77 -6.91
CA HIS A 290 20.48 -5.30 -7.88
C HIS A 290 20.88 -3.91 -8.36
N PHE A 291 20.67 -3.63 -9.64
CA PHE A 291 20.86 -2.31 -10.23
C PHE A 291 19.53 -1.81 -10.77
N GLY A 292 19.14 -0.62 -10.33
CA GLY A 292 17.95 0.07 -10.80
C GLY A 292 18.07 0.56 -12.24
N THR A 293 17.00 1.20 -12.71
CA THR A 293 16.90 1.68 -14.09
C THR A 293 17.54 3.05 -14.31
N GLN A 294 17.74 3.83 -13.24
CA GLN A 294 18.21 5.21 -13.27
C GLN A 294 19.56 5.38 -12.59
N ALA A 295 20.34 6.38 -13.03
CA ALA A 295 21.64 6.73 -12.47
C ALA A 295 21.50 7.72 -11.29
N SER A 296 20.72 7.36 -10.26
CA SER A 296 20.57 8.13 -9.03
C SER A 296 21.30 7.47 -7.86
N THR A 297 21.68 8.23 -6.85
CA THR A 297 22.22 7.69 -5.59
C THR A 297 21.09 7.04 -4.80
N ASP A 298 21.33 5.87 -4.20
CA ASP A 298 20.41 5.28 -3.21
C ASP A 298 20.41 6.08 -1.89
N HIS A 299 19.38 5.92 -1.06
CA HIS A 299 19.39 6.48 0.29
C HIS A 299 18.68 5.59 1.31
N ASN A 300 17.43 5.90 1.70
CA ASN A 300 16.67 5.09 2.64
C ASN A 300 15.74 4.12 1.91
N LEU A 301 15.86 2.83 2.23
CA LEU A 301 14.99 1.77 1.80
C LEU A 301 14.29 1.07 2.98
N TYR A 302 13.05 0.63 2.75
CA TYR A 302 12.24 -0.05 3.75
C TYR A 302 11.45 -1.18 3.10
N THR A 303 11.37 -2.33 3.78
CA THR A 303 10.52 -3.44 3.34
C THR A 303 9.15 -3.34 3.97
N HIS A 304 8.10 -3.45 3.17
CA HIS A 304 6.73 -3.53 3.67
C HIS A 304 5.83 -4.30 2.73
N GLN A 305 5.06 -5.25 3.27
CA GLN A 305 4.14 -6.12 2.54
C GLN A 305 4.80 -6.85 1.36
N GLY A 306 6.04 -7.31 1.55
CA GLY A 306 6.82 -8.03 0.55
C GLY A 306 7.40 -7.15 -0.55
N LEU A 307 7.27 -5.83 -0.43
CA LEU A 307 7.81 -4.83 -1.36
C LEU A 307 8.95 -4.05 -0.72
N ILE A 308 9.78 -3.44 -1.55
CA ILE A 308 10.91 -2.61 -1.13
C ILE A 308 10.65 -1.20 -1.65
N HIS A 309 10.53 -0.25 -0.72
CA HIS A 309 10.29 1.16 -1.01
C HIS A 309 11.59 1.90 -0.80
N GLN A 310 12.06 2.65 -1.79
CA GLN A 310 13.34 3.34 -1.74
C GLN A 310 13.15 4.83 -2.05
N ALA A 311 13.75 5.68 -1.24
CA ALA A 311 14.11 7.04 -1.63
C ALA A 311 15.45 6.97 -2.34
N ASN A 312 15.45 7.31 -3.64
CA ASN A 312 16.66 7.33 -4.45
C ASN A 312 16.89 8.75 -4.97
N TYR A 313 17.11 9.70 -4.06
CA TYR A 313 17.43 11.10 -4.34
C TYR A 313 16.70 11.65 -5.58
N SER A 314 17.45 11.90 -6.66
CA SER A 314 16.98 12.55 -7.88
C SER A 314 16.02 11.71 -8.76
N SER A 315 15.74 10.48 -8.36
CA SER A 315 14.73 9.62 -8.98
C SER A 315 13.49 9.42 -8.11
N GLY A 316 13.44 10.05 -6.94
CA GLY A 316 12.28 10.04 -6.06
C GLY A 316 12.01 8.66 -5.44
N LEU A 317 10.73 8.31 -5.36
CA LEU A 317 10.25 7.03 -4.84
C LEU A 317 10.40 5.94 -5.91
N GLN A 318 11.05 4.84 -5.53
CA GLN A 318 11.09 3.59 -6.29
C GLN A 318 10.45 2.47 -5.47
N ILE A 319 9.58 1.66 -6.09
CA ILE A 319 8.96 0.49 -5.47
C ILE A 319 9.39 -0.75 -6.24
N LEU A 320 10.17 -1.60 -5.57
CA LEU A 320 10.69 -2.85 -6.12
C LEU A 320 9.96 -4.05 -5.52
N ARG A 321 9.82 -5.08 -6.34
CA ARG A 321 9.37 -6.41 -5.94
C ARG A 321 10.54 -7.41 -5.99
N PRO A 322 10.75 -8.19 -4.94
CA PRO A 322 11.61 -9.38 -4.99
C PRO A 322 11.13 -10.41 -6.03
N VAL A 323 12.00 -10.82 -6.95
CA VAL A 323 11.77 -11.96 -7.85
C VAL A 323 12.47 -13.20 -7.31
N ASP A 324 13.76 -13.04 -6.98
CA ASP A 324 14.57 -14.05 -6.30
C ASP A 324 15.75 -13.38 -5.60
N LEU A 325 15.63 -13.14 -4.29
CA LEU A 325 16.70 -12.51 -3.51
C LEU A 325 17.92 -13.41 -3.32
N SER A 326 17.80 -14.72 -3.50
CA SER A 326 18.95 -15.63 -3.48
C SER A 326 19.87 -15.48 -4.70
N SER A 327 19.43 -14.72 -5.70
CA SER A 327 20.22 -14.27 -6.84
C SER A 327 20.21 -12.74 -7.02
N ALA A 328 19.80 -11.98 -5.99
CA ALA A 328 19.66 -10.52 -5.99
C ALA A 328 18.77 -9.97 -7.12
N GLN A 329 17.75 -10.74 -7.53
CA GLN A 329 16.81 -10.35 -8.58
C GLN A 329 15.58 -9.66 -7.99
N MET A 330 15.36 -8.43 -8.44
CA MET A 330 14.22 -7.59 -8.09
C MET A 330 13.69 -6.92 -9.36
N GLN A 331 12.45 -6.46 -9.33
CA GLN A 331 11.78 -5.79 -10.43
C GLN A 331 11.13 -4.49 -9.95
N GLU A 332 11.42 -3.38 -10.62
CA GLU A 332 10.69 -2.12 -10.43
C GLU A 332 9.25 -2.26 -10.95
N ILE A 333 8.26 -1.95 -10.09
CA ILE A 333 6.83 -2.11 -10.41
C ILE A 333 6.03 -0.80 -10.33
N ALA A 334 6.56 0.19 -9.61
CA ALA A 334 5.98 1.52 -9.51
C ALA A 334 7.05 2.55 -9.09
N TRP A 335 6.88 3.80 -9.50
CA TRP A 335 7.78 4.89 -9.12
C TRP A 335 7.11 6.26 -9.24
N PHE A 336 7.67 7.24 -8.52
CA PHE A 336 7.24 8.64 -8.59
C PHE A 336 8.45 9.57 -8.46
N ASP A 337 8.65 10.42 -9.45
CA ASP A 337 9.72 11.41 -9.46
C ASP A 337 9.34 12.62 -8.59
N THR A 338 10.06 12.84 -7.49
CA THR A 338 9.90 14.04 -6.64
C THR A 338 10.82 15.18 -7.05
N TYR A 339 11.75 14.93 -7.98
CA TYR A 339 12.81 15.84 -8.43
C TYR A 339 12.80 16.02 -9.98
N PRO A 340 11.88 16.86 -10.51
CA PRO A 340 11.71 17.07 -11.95
C PRO A 340 12.94 17.49 -12.78
N PRO A 341 13.99 18.16 -12.24
CA PRO A 341 15.16 18.52 -13.05
C PRO A 341 15.87 17.33 -13.70
N GLY A 342 15.67 16.12 -13.17
CA GLY A 342 16.12 14.85 -13.76
C GLY A 342 17.05 14.05 -12.85
N SER A 343 17.23 12.78 -13.18
CA SER A 343 17.96 11.83 -12.34
C SER A 343 19.46 11.79 -12.65
N SER A 344 20.29 12.00 -11.64
CA SER A 344 21.74 11.90 -11.67
C SER A 344 22.30 11.61 -10.27
N ALA A 345 23.43 10.91 -10.19
CA ALA A 345 24.11 10.66 -8.93
C ALA A 345 24.45 11.99 -8.23
N GLY A 346 24.03 12.11 -6.98
CA GLY A 346 24.01 13.34 -6.19
C GLY A 346 23.06 13.19 -5.01
N TYR A 347 22.87 14.29 -4.27
CA TYR A 347 22.14 14.31 -2.99
C TYR A 347 20.91 15.24 -3.02
N ASP A 348 20.41 15.55 -4.22
CA ASP A 348 19.21 16.36 -4.43
C ASP A 348 18.01 15.43 -4.65
N GLY A 349 16.86 15.75 -4.05
CA GLY A 349 15.60 15.01 -4.23
C GLY A 349 15.14 14.27 -2.97
N ALA A 350 14.58 13.07 -3.14
CA ALA A 350 14.02 12.28 -2.05
C ALA A 350 15.09 11.85 -1.02
N TRP A 351 14.86 12.18 0.24
CA TRP A 351 15.68 11.76 1.39
C TRP A 351 15.13 10.45 1.96
N SER A 352 13.87 10.39 2.39
CA SER A 352 13.31 9.19 3.03
C SER A 352 11.91 8.87 2.51
N VAL A 353 11.48 7.63 2.72
CA VAL A 353 10.12 7.14 2.41
C VAL A 353 9.52 6.45 3.63
N TYR A 354 8.20 6.54 3.80
CA TYR A 354 7.49 5.85 4.87
C TYR A 354 6.27 5.11 4.30
N PRO A 355 6.34 3.76 4.15
CA PRO A 355 5.29 2.95 3.52
C PRO A 355 4.31 2.32 4.52
N TYR A 356 4.41 2.60 5.82
CA TYR A 356 3.71 1.84 6.87
C TYR A 356 2.34 2.40 7.27
N LEU A 357 1.77 3.34 6.51
CA LEU A 357 0.44 3.88 6.82
C LEU A 357 -0.66 2.84 6.51
N PRO A 358 -1.61 2.58 7.43
CA PRO A 358 -2.74 1.68 7.21
C PRO A 358 -3.60 2.01 5.99
N SER A 359 -3.64 3.28 5.59
CA SER A 359 -4.32 3.75 4.38
C SER A 359 -3.67 3.31 3.07
N GLY A 360 -2.45 2.76 3.12
CA GLY A 360 -1.68 2.34 1.95
C GLY A 360 -1.01 3.49 1.20
N HIS A 361 -1.06 4.71 1.74
CA HIS A 361 -0.30 5.84 1.20
C HIS A 361 1.18 5.72 1.58
N VAL A 362 2.05 6.16 0.66
CA VAL A 362 3.49 6.26 0.89
C VAL A 362 3.82 7.74 1.05
N LEU A 363 4.49 8.07 2.15
CA LEU A 363 5.02 9.40 2.38
C LEU A 363 6.45 9.46 1.85
N VAL A 364 6.85 10.61 1.29
CA VAL A 364 8.23 10.85 0.84
C VAL A 364 8.66 12.24 1.29
N SER A 365 9.82 12.33 1.94
CA SER A 365 10.46 13.61 2.22
C SER A 365 11.45 13.92 1.12
N ASP A 366 11.32 15.08 0.50
CA ASP A 366 12.23 15.59 -0.50
C ASP A 366 12.96 16.80 0.06
N PHE A 367 14.29 16.80 -0.07
CA PHE A 367 15.23 17.74 0.53
C PHE A 367 14.87 19.21 0.28
N ASP A 368 14.34 19.49 -0.91
CA ASP A 368 14.00 20.84 -1.37
C ASP A 368 12.48 21.01 -1.59
N ASN A 369 11.80 19.96 -2.04
CA ASN A 369 10.41 20.06 -2.49
C ASN A 369 9.37 19.81 -1.40
N GLY A 370 9.76 19.28 -0.23
CA GLY A 370 8.85 19.10 0.90
C GLY A 370 8.34 17.68 1.11
N LEU A 371 7.18 17.56 1.75
CA LEU A 371 6.50 16.28 1.97
C LEU A 371 5.58 15.96 0.79
N PHE A 372 5.79 14.80 0.17
CA PHE A 372 4.87 14.21 -0.80
C PHE A 372 4.03 13.14 -0.13
N ILE A 373 2.74 13.13 -0.46
CA ILE A 373 1.80 12.07 -0.10
C ILE A 373 1.39 11.38 -1.39
N LEU A 374 1.76 10.12 -1.51
CA LEU A 374 1.65 9.34 -2.73
C LEU A 374 0.76 8.12 -2.52
N ARG A 375 0.10 7.67 -3.59
CA ARG A 375 -0.75 6.47 -3.55
C ARG A 375 -0.36 5.50 -4.65
N PRO A 376 0.32 4.39 -4.34
CA PRO A 376 0.51 3.29 -5.29
C PRO A 376 -0.82 2.78 -5.83
N ARG A 377 -0.80 2.22 -7.04
CA ARG A 377 -2.00 1.68 -7.69
C ARG A 377 -1.75 0.30 -8.30
N VAL A 378 -2.84 -0.45 -8.39
CA VAL A 378 -2.90 -1.74 -9.09
C VAL A 378 -3.79 -1.57 -10.31
N GLN A 379 -3.32 -2.06 -11.46
CA GLN A 379 -4.11 -2.14 -12.69
C GLN A 379 -4.47 -3.60 -12.95
N LEU A 380 -5.76 -3.87 -13.17
CA LEU A 380 -6.27 -5.22 -13.34
C LEU A 380 -6.82 -5.42 -14.74
N GLN A 381 -6.38 -6.47 -15.43
CA GLN A 381 -7.00 -6.97 -16.65
C GLN A 381 -7.88 -8.17 -16.31
N LEU A 382 -9.18 -7.92 -16.13
CA LEU A 382 -10.13 -8.91 -15.65
C LEU A 382 -11.07 -9.37 -16.77
N LYS A 383 -11.41 -10.65 -16.75
CA LYS A 383 -12.55 -11.20 -17.50
C LYS A 383 -13.58 -11.84 -16.59
N VAL A 384 -14.84 -11.49 -16.80
CA VAL A 384 -16.00 -11.99 -16.02
C VAL A 384 -17.17 -12.22 -16.96
N LEU A 385 -17.95 -13.28 -16.74
CA LEU A 385 -19.21 -13.51 -17.47
C LEU A 385 -20.39 -13.61 -16.51
N LEU A 386 -21.51 -13.05 -16.93
CA LEU A 386 -22.77 -13.05 -16.20
C LEU A 386 -23.73 -14.05 -16.84
N SER A 387 -24.22 -15.01 -16.04
CA SER A 387 -25.31 -15.88 -16.50
C SER A 387 -26.59 -15.07 -16.70
N GLY A 388 -27.54 -15.60 -17.47
CA GLY A 388 -28.73 -14.84 -17.88
C GLY A 388 -28.50 -13.91 -19.08
N ALA A 389 -27.43 -13.11 -19.07
CA ALA A 389 -27.07 -12.27 -20.21
C ALA A 389 -26.20 -13.00 -21.26
N PHE A 390 -25.39 -13.97 -20.85
CA PHE A 390 -24.52 -14.74 -21.75
C PHE A 390 -25.29 -15.63 -22.74
N ASP A 391 -24.91 -15.56 -24.01
CA ASP A 391 -25.41 -16.40 -25.10
C ASP A 391 -24.31 -17.35 -25.61
N GLU A 392 -24.49 -18.66 -25.40
CA GLU A 392 -23.49 -19.69 -25.77
C GLU A 392 -23.21 -19.74 -27.28
N VAL A 393 -24.17 -19.36 -28.11
CA VAL A 393 -24.04 -19.46 -29.57
C VAL A 393 -23.09 -18.39 -30.10
N SER A 394 -23.26 -17.15 -29.66
CA SER A 394 -22.37 -16.05 -30.02
C SER A 394 -21.09 -16.00 -29.19
N GLY A 395 -21.11 -16.59 -27.99
CA GLY A 395 -20.03 -16.47 -27.01
C GLY A 395 -19.95 -15.08 -26.37
N LEU A 396 -21.01 -14.28 -26.48
CA LEU A 396 -21.09 -12.90 -25.97
C LEU A 396 -22.30 -12.75 -25.04
N MET A 397 -22.20 -11.82 -24.09
CA MET A 397 -23.35 -11.33 -23.32
C MET A 397 -24.24 -10.42 -24.16
N GLN A 398 -25.51 -10.30 -23.80
CA GLN A 398 -26.43 -9.32 -24.39
C GLN A 398 -26.20 -7.93 -23.77
N ASP A 399 -26.25 -6.88 -24.59
CA ASP A 399 -26.18 -5.47 -24.18
C ASP A 399 -27.55 -4.78 -24.24
N SER A 400 -28.62 -5.53 -23.92
CA SER A 400 -29.99 -5.05 -24.03
C SER A 400 -30.24 -3.78 -23.22
N LEU A 401 -29.66 -3.65 -22.02
CA LEU A 401 -29.74 -2.45 -21.20
C LEU A 401 -29.15 -1.22 -21.90
N ARG A 402 -27.95 -1.34 -22.48
CA ARG A 402 -27.30 -0.28 -23.25
C ARG A 402 -28.12 0.09 -24.49
N SER A 403 -28.52 -0.90 -25.29
CA SER A 403 -29.29 -0.67 -26.52
C SER A 403 -30.65 0.01 -26.29
N LYS A 404 -31.22 -0.15 -25.09
CA LYS A 404 -32.48 0.48 -24.66
C LYS A 404 -32.29 1.80 -23.92
N GLY A 405 -31.05 2.24 -23.70
CA GLY A 405 -30.75 3.47 -22.95
C GLY A 405 -31.13 3.39 -21.48
N LEU A 406 -31.03 2.20 -20.87
CA LEU A 406 -31.41 1.95 -19.48
C LEU A 406 -30.22 1.99 -18.51
N LEU A 407 -28.99 1.84 -18.99
CA LEU A 407 -27.80 1.90 -18.13
C LEU A 407 -27.67 3.30 -17.50
N PRO A 408 -27.47 3.39 -16.18
CA PRO A 408 -27.25 4.67 -15.52
C PRO A 408 -25.85 5.21 -15.86
N LEU A 409 -25.73 6.54 -15.96
CA LEU A 409 -24.44 7.21 -16.17
C LEU A 409 -23.58 7.26 -14.90
N GLN A 410 -24.20 7.15 -13.73
CA GLN A 410 -23.51 7.00 -12.45
C GLN A 410 -23.67 5.56 -11.99
N GLU A 411 -22.62 5.01 -11.39
CA GLU A 411 -22.69 3.67 -10.82
C GLU A 411 -23.83 3.56 -9.78
N PRO A 412 -24.57 2.43 -9.74
CA PRO A 412 -25.78 2.32 -8.92
C PRO A 412 -25.52 1.89 -7.46
N TYR A 413 -24.29 1.46 -7.14
CA TYR A 413 -23.96 0.77 -5.90
C TYR A 413 -23.84 1.74 -4.72
N SER A 414 -23.30 2.95 -4.90
CA SER A 414 -23.30 3.97 -3.83
C SER A 414 -24.71 4.39 -3.45
N ALA A 415 -25.59 4.59 -4.44
CA ALA A 415 -27.00 4.91 -4.18
C ALA A 415 -27.75 3.76 -3.47
N SER A 416 -27.26 2.53 -3.63
CA SER A 416 -27.79 1.32 -2.97
C SER A 416 -27.18 1.08 -1.58
N GLY A 417 -26.29 1.96 -1.10
CA GLY A 417 -25.70 1.89 0.23
C GLY A 417 -24.40 1.07 0.34
N SER A 418 -23.77 0.73 -0.78
CA SER A 418 -22.45 0.09 -0.76
C SER A 418 -21.40 1.02 -0.16
N ILE A 419 -20.52 0.48 0.68
CA ILE A 419 -19.41 1.21 1.28
C ILE A 419 -18.14 0.85 0.51
N PHE A 420 -17.47 1.86 -0.03
CA PHE A 420 -16.25 1.69 -0.80
C PHE A 420 -15.01 2.08 -0.01
N VAL A 421 -13.88 1.46 -0.34
CA VAL A 421 -12.54 1.85 0.14
C VAL A 421 -11.77 2.40 -1.06
N GLY A 422 -11.68 3.74 -1.15
CA GLY A 422 -10.92 4.43 -2.18
C GLY A 422 -11.61 4.65 -3.54
N GLY A 423 -12.74 3.99 -3.82
CA GLY A 423 -13.60 4.22 -5.01
C GLY A 423 -15.02 4.64 -4.66
N GLY A 424 -15.97 4.37 -5.54
CA GLY A 424 -17.40 4.68 -5.39
C GLY A 424 -17.78 6.05 -5.96
N GLY A 425 -19.00 6.16 -6.49
CA GLY A 425 -19.53 7.39 -7.07
C GLY A 425 -19.06 7.67 -8.50
N GLU A 426 -18.44 6.69 -9.17
CA GLU A 426 -17.97 6.80 -10.54
C GLU A 426 -19.07 7.18 -11.53
N VAL A 427 -18.70 7.98 -12.55
CA VAL A 427 -19.60 8.49 -13.60
C VAL A 427 -18.95 8.28 -14.96
N ILE A 428 -19.74 7.82 -15.94
CA ILE A 428 -19.33 7.68 -17.34
C ILE A 428 -19.79 8.86 -18.19
N ASP A 429 -19.03 9.16 -19.24
CA ASP A 429 -19.52 10.01 -20.32
C ASP A 429 -20.56 9.26 -21.15
N PRO A 430 -21.68 9.89 -21.58
CA PRO A 430 -22.68 9.23 -22.41
C PRO A 430 -22.15 8.59 -23.70
N SER A 431 -21.02 9.09 -24.24
CA SER A 431 -20.37 8.53 -25.43
C SER A 431 -19.88 7.09 -25.22
N VAL A 432 -19.57 6.69 -23.99
CA VAL A 432 -19.19 5.30 -23.66
C VAL A 432 -20.28 4.31 -24.05
N LEU A 433 -21.55 4.69 -23.88
CA LEU A 433 -22.70 3.85 -24.23
C LEU A 433 -23.01 3.80 -25.74
N SER A 434 -22.31 4.60 -26.55
CA SER A 434 -22.44 4.57 -28.02
C SER A 434 -21.67 3.42 -28.67
N VAL A 435 -20.71 2.83 -27.95
CA VAL A 435 -19.93 1.66 -28.42
C VAL A 435 -20.85 0.44 -28.59
N THR A 436 -20.59 -0.33 -29.65
CA THR A 436 -21.34 -1.55 -30.02
C THR A 436 -20.35 -2.65 -30.39
N GLY A 437 -20.81 -3.89 -30.59
CA GLY A 437 -19.94 -5.01 -30.96
C GLY A 437 -19.56 -5.84 -29.74
N GLN A 438 -18.29 -6.23 -29.61
CA GLN A 438 -17.77 -6.98 -28.45
C GLN A 438 -17.61 -6.05 -27.23
N ASP A 439 -17.12 -4.84 -27.49
CA ASP A 439 -16.81 -3.82 -26.48
C ASP A 439 -18.05 -3.06 -25.98
N ALA A 440 -19.26 -3.48 -26.36
CA ALA A 440 -20.49 -2.83 -25.89
C ALA A 440 -20.64 -3.03 -24.38
N ILE A 441 -20.99 -1.99 -23.64
CA ILE A 441 -21.21 -2.11 -22.20
C ILE A 441 -22.47 -2.95 -21.92
N VAL A 442 -22.32 -3.98 -21.10
CA VAL A 442 -23.38 -4.83 -20.58
C VAL A 442 -23.95 -4.22 -19.30
N ASP A 443 -23.07 -3.91 -18.34
CA ASP A 443 -23.48 -3.44 -17.01
C ASP A 443 -22.32 -2.84 -16.18
N TRP A 444 -22.66 -2.34 -14.99
CA TRP A 444 -21.73 -1.96 -13.92
C TRP A 444 -21.43 -3.14 -12.99
N LEU A 445 -20.18 -3.27 -12.53
CA LEU A 445 -19.79 -4.21 -11.47
C LEU A 445 -18.89 -3.56 -10.42
N VAL A 446 -18.65 -4.26 -9.32
CA VAL A 446 -17.72 -3.85 -8.25
C VAL A 446 -16.53 -4.81 -8.22
N ILE A 447 -15.33 -4.23 -8.18
CA ILE A 447 -14.07 -4.94 -7.92
C ILE A 447 -13.66 -4.63 -6.47
N GLU A 448 -13.30 -5.65 -5.71
CA GLU A 448 -12.76 -5.53 -4.35
C GLU A 448 -11.43 -6.27 -4.26
N LEU A 449 -10.39 -5.56 -3.80
CA LEU A 449 -9.15 -6.16 -3.30
C LEU A 449 -9.32 -6.36 -1.80
N ARG A 450 -9.23 -7.60 -1.35
CA ARG A 450 -9.43 -8.00 0.04
C ARG A 450 -8.13 -8.50 0.65
N ASP A 451 -7.98 -8.26 1.94
CA ASP A 451 -6.79 -8.60 2.71
C ASP A 451 -6.39 -10.08 2.53
N PRO A 452 -5.10 -10.39 2.35
CA PRO A 452 -4.63 -11.75 2.08
C PRO A 452 -4.84 -12.72 3.25
N ASP A 453 -4.82 -12.22 4.49
CA ASP A 453 -4.95 -13.04 5.71
C ASP A 453 -6.37 -13.01 6.27
N THR A 454 -7.07 -11.88 6.10
CA THR A 454 -8.42 -11.64 6.62
C THR A 454 -9.37 -11.20 5.50
N PRO A 455 -9.84 -12.11 4.62
CA PRO A 455 -10.54 -11.75 3.39
C PRO A 455 -11.90 -11.05 3.59
N SER A 456 -12.42 -10.94 4.82
CA SER A 456 -13.58 -10.09 5.13
C SER A 456 -13.25 -8.59 5.11
N VAL A 457 -11.97 -8.22 5.21
CA VAL A 457 -11.49 -6.83 5.17
C VAL A 457 -11.22 -6.42 3.72
N VAL A 458 -11.98 -5.44 3.23
CA VAL A 458 -11.74 -4.81 1.92
C VAL A 458 -10.64 -3.76 2.07
N ARG A 459 -9.58 -3.88 1.27
CA ARG A 459 -8.42 -2.97 1.24
C ARG A 459 -8.55 -1.90 0.16
N ALA A 460 -9.20 -2.23 -0.95
CA ALA A 460 -9.58 -1.26 -1.98
C ALA A 460 -10.82 -1.76 -2.72
N SER A 461 -11.68 -0.85 -3.16
CA SER A 461 -12.78 -1.19 -4.06
C SER A 461 -13.06 -0.08 -5.05
N ARG A 462 -13.56 -0.48 -6.23
CA ARG A 462 -13.87 0.42 -7.35
C ARG A 462 -15.00 -0.17 -8.19
N THR A 463 -15.87 0.69 -8.71
CA THR A 463 -16.83 0.26 -9.73
C THR A 463 -16.23 0.34 -11.13
N ALA A 464 -16.60 -0.60 -11.97
CA ALA A 464 -16.10 -0.72 -13.33
C ALA A 464 -17.23 -1.15 -14.28
N LEU A 465 -16.95 -1.12 -15.58
CA LEU A 465 -17.89 -1.50 -16.63
C LEU A 465 -17.54 -2.88 -17.18
N LEU A 466 -18.57 -3.68 -17.45
CA LEU A 466 -18.45 -4.99 -18.07
C LEU A 466 -18.80 -4.90 -19.56
N GLN A 467 -17.95 -5.43 -20.42
CA GLN A 467 -18.16 -5.53 -21.87
C GLN A 467 -18.73 -6.91 -22.28
N ARG A 468 -19.28 -7.03 -23.49
CA ARG A 468 -20.03 -8.24 -23.90
C ARG A 468 -19.17 -9.49 -24.03
N ASP A 469 -17.89 -9.35 -24.32
CA ASP A 469 -16.95 -10.46 -24.37
C ASP A 469 -16.36 -10.85 -23.00
N GLY A 470 -16.76 -10.11 -21.95
CA GLY A 470 -16.39 -10.34 -20.57
C GLY A 470 -15.28 -9.44 -20.06
N ASP A 471 -14.67 -8.60 -20.91
CA ASP A 471 -13.65 -7.66 -20.47
C ASP A 471 -14.23 -6.65 -19.47
N VAL A 472 -13.47 -6.39 -18.41
CA VAL A 472 -13.80 -5.35 -17.43
C VAL A 472 -12.92 -4.13 -17.70
N VAL A 473 -13.55 -2.98 -17.88
CA VAL A 473 -12.92 -1.71 -18.24
C VAL A 473 -13.29 -0.59 -17.26
N ASP A 474 -12.44 0.42 -17.14
CA ASP A 474 -12.70 1.61 -16.33
C ASP A 474 -13.79 2.50 -16.98
N VAL A 475 -14.12 3.63 -16.34
CA VAL A 475 -15.24 4.51 -16.69
C VAL A 475 -15.17 5.15 -18.09
N ASP A 476 -14.01 5.11 -18.74
CA ASP A 476 -13.87 5.55 -20.14
C ASP A 476 -14.28 4.47 -21.15
N GLY A 477 -14.59 3.26 -20.70
CA GLY A 477 -15.00 2.12 -21.52
C GLY A 477 -13.87 1.42 -22.26
N THR A 478 -12.60 1.74 -21.98
CA THR A 478 -11.44 1.23 -22.74
C THR A 478 -10.21 0.90 -21.90
N THR A 479 -9.89 1.70 -20.88
CA THR A 479 -8.70 1.48 -20.05
C THR A 479 -8.96 0.42 -18.99
N LEU A 480 -7.89 -0.20 -18.50
CA LEU A 480 -8.00 -1.22 -17.45
C LEU A 480 -8.38 -0.57 -16.10
N PRO A 481 -9.29 -1.20 -15.32
CA PRO A 481 -9.63 -0.75 -13.99
C PRO A 481 -8.39 -0.57 -13.11
N THR A 482 -8.31 0.58 -12.46
CA THR A 482 -7.17 0.94 -11.62
C THR A 482 -7.62 1.25 -10.20
N LEU A 483 -7.07 0.54 -9.21
CA LEU A 483 -7.41 0.69 -7.79
C LEU A 483 -6.22 1.28 -7.02
N GLY A 484 -6.51 2.16 -6.07
CA GLY A 484 -5.50 2.67 -5.13
C GLY A 484 -5.18 1.61 -4.08
N ALA A 485 -4.08 0.91 -4.26
CA ALA A 485 -3.62 -0.17 -3.39
C ALA A 485 -2.14 -0.41 -3.63
N ALA A 486 -1.45 -0.93 -2.60
CA ALA A 486 -0.09 -1.42 -2.77
C ALA A 486 -0.06 -2.61 -3.74
N PRO A 487 0.91 -2.70 -4.66
CA PRO A 487 0.99 -3.79 -5.63
C PRO A 487 1.55 -5.09 -5.00
N THR A 488 0.77 -5.71 -4.11
CA THR A 488 1.11 -6.92 -3.30
C THR A 488 0.04 -8.02 -3.44
N ALA A 489 -0.04 -9.00 -2.52
CA ALA A 489 -1.03 -10.08 -2.56
C ALA A 489 -2.41 -9.65 -2.03
N TYR A 490 -3.48 -9.98 -2.77
CA TYR A 490 -4.87 -9.81 -2.34
C TYR A 490 -5.78 -10.96 -2.77
N HIS A 491 -6.86 -11.19 -2.04
CA HIS A 491 -8.02 -11.86 -2.62
C HIS A 491 -8.75 -10.89 -3.54
N ILE A 492 -9.07 -11.29 -4.78
CA ILE A 492 -9.82 -10.45 -5.72
C ILE A 492 -11.26 -10.94 -5.75
N ALA A 493 -12.20 -10.05 -5.43
CA ALA A 493 -13.63 -10.33 -5.47
C ALA A 493 -14.37 -9.46 -6.49
N ILE A 494 -15.37 -10.04 -7.14
CA ILE A 494 -16.27 -9.36 -8.08
C ILE A 494 -17.69 -9.46 -7.55
N ARG A 495 -18.36 -8.31 -7.46
CA ARG A 495 -19.78 -8.22 -7.10
C ARG A 495 -20.57 -7.57 -8.22
N HIS A 496 -21.83 -7.97 -8.32
CA HIS A 496 -22.77 -7.42 -9.29
C HIS A 496 -24.17 -7.35 -8.67
N ARG A 497 -25.00 -6.39 -9.07
CA ARG A 497 -26.25 -6.06 -8.36
C ARG A 497 -27.21 -7.24 -8.11
N ASN A 498 -27.27 -8.17 -9.07
CA ASN A 498 -28.24 -9.27 -9.08
C ASN A 498 -27.62 -10.64 -9.40
N HIS A 499 -26.30 -10.75 -9.19
CA HIS A 499 -25.58 -12.01 -9.29
C HIS A 499 -24.85 -12.28 -7.97
N LEU A 500 -24.66 -13.55 -7.63
CA LEU A 500 -23.84 -13.92 -6.47
C LEU A 500 -22.37 -13.60 -6.77
N GLY A 501 -21.73 -12.87 -5.87
CA GLY A 501 -20.33 -12.51 -5.94
C GLY A 501 -19.39 -13.71 -5.91
N ILE A 502 -18.22 -13.53 -6.50
CA ILE A 502 -17.15 -14.53 -6.59
C ILE A 502 -15.83 -13.94 -6.11
N MET A 503 -14.93 -14.78 -5.60
CA MET A 503 -13.61 -14.38 -5.12
C MET A 503 -12.58 -15.48 -5.36
N THR A 504 -11.32 -15.10 -5.59
CA THR A 504 -10.20 -16.05 -5.64
C THR A 504 -10.11 -16.84 -4.33
N ALA A 505 -9.85 -18.16 -4.45
CA ALA A 505 -9.77 -19.05 -3.28
C ALA A 505 -8.57 -18.74 -2.38
N GLN A 506 -7.51 -18.18 -2.97
CA GLN A 506 -6.28 -17.76 -2.31
C GLN A 506 -5.99 -16.32 -2.71
N ALA A 507 -5.20 -15.63 -1.88
CA ALA A 507 -4.62 -14.36 -2.28
C ALA A 507 -3.68 -14.55 -3.47
N VAL A 508 -3.71 -13.60 -4.41
CA VAL A 508 -2.85 -13.58 -5.60
C VAL A 508 -2.02 -12.30 -5.60
N ASP A 509 -0.75 -12.41 -5.98
CA ASP A 509 0.15 -11.25 -6.10
C ASP A 509 -0.25 -10.39 -7.30
N VAL A 510 -0.81 -9.21 -7.05
CA VAL A 510 -1.20 -8.23 -8.08
C VAL A 510 -0.08 -7.24 -8.41
N GLY A 511 1.14 -7.51 -7.93
CA GLY A 511 2.35 -6.76 -8.21
C GLY A 511 2.82 -6.70 -9.67
N PRO A 512 2.57 -7.70 -10.55
CA PRO A 512 2.76 -7.50 -11.98
C PRO A 512 1.68 -6.53 -12.46
N VAL A 513 2.07 -5.37 -12.99
CA VAL A 513 1.10 -4.37 -13.47
C VAL A 513 1.19 -4.26 -15.01
N PRO A 514 0.11 -4.57 -15.76
CA PRO A 514 -1.20 -5.01 -15.28
C PRO A 514 -1.21 -6.48 -14.81
N PHE A 515 -2.05 -6.79 -13.84
CA PHE A 515 -2.30 -8.16 -13.37
C PHE A 515 -3.46 -8.76 -14.18
N GLU A 516 -3.22 -9.87 -14.85
CA GLU A 516 -4.22 -10.57 -15.67
C GLU A 516 -4.96 -11.64 -14.86
N LEU A 517 -6.29 -11.63 -14.92
CA LEU A 517 -7.14 -12.64 -14.28
C LEU A 517 -8.42 -12.91 -15.09
N ASP A 518 -8.51 -14.10 -15.67
CA ASP A 518 -9.70 -14.57 -16.37
C ASP A 518 -10.55 -15.47 -15.48
N LEU A 519 -11.59 -14.91 -14.84
CA LEU A 519 -12.52 -15.65 -13.98
C LEU A 519 -13.51 -16.52 -14.76
N THR A 520 -13.46 -16.48 -16.10
CA THR A 520 -14.25 -17.33 -16.99
C THR A 520 -13.56 -18.66 -17.28
N ASP A 521 -12.25 -18.74 -17.01
CA ASP A 521 -11.46 -19.96 -17.06
C ASP A 521 -11.64 -20.77 -15.77
N GLY A 522 -12.12 -22.01 -15.92
CA GLY A 522 -12.31 -22.94 -14.80
C GLY A 522 -11.01 -23.39 -14.12
N SER A 523 -9.85 -23.00 -14.66
CA SER A 523 -8.56 -23.24 -14.03
C SER A 523 -8.30 -22.36 -12.80
N VAL A 524 -8.96 -21.19 -12.69
CA VAL A 524 -8.79 -20.27 -11.56
C VAL A 524 -9.52 -20.80 -10.31
N PRO A 525 -8.82 -21.11 -9.20
CA PRO A 525 -9.47 -21.55 -7.98
C PRO A 525 -10.27 -20.41 -7.34
N LEU A 526 -11.56 -20.64 -7.11
CA LEU A 526 -12.48 -19.69 -6.47
C LEU A 526 -12.94 -20.20 -5.10
N SER A 527 -13.22 -19.26 -4.20
CA SER A 527 -13.71 -19.57 -2.85
C SER A 527 -15.05 -20.31 -2.91
N GLY A 528 -15.22 -21.32 -2.06
CA GLY A 528 -16.49 -22.05 -1.96
C GLY A 528 -16.60 -23.32 -2.80
N ALA A 529 -17.75 -23.99 -2.71
CA ALA A 529 -17.98 -25.30 -3.36
C ALA A 529 -18.51 -25.19 -4.80
N GLU A 530 -19.43 -24.25 -5.06
CA GLU A 530 -20.01 -23.99 -6.39
C GLU A 530 -20.08 -22.48 -6.68
N PRO A 531 -18.93 -21.78 -6.75
CA PRO A 531 -18.88 -20.32 -6.87
C PRO A 531 -19.44 -19.78 -8.19
N THR A 532 -19.39 -20.59 -9.27
CA THR A 532 -19.83 -20.18 -10.61
C THR A 532 -20.72 -21.24 -11.25
N LEU A 533 -21.58 -20.79 -12.17
CA LEU A 533 -22.29 -21.66 -13.09
C LEU A 533 -21.33 -22.10 -14.20
N VAL A 534 -21.26 -23.40 -14.46
CA VAL A 534 -20.49 -23.95 -15.58
C VAL A 534 -21.40 -24.13 -16.78
N LEU A 535 -21.05 -23.47 -17.89
CA LEU A 535 -21.77 -23.56 -19.16
C LEU A 535 -20.77 -23.80 -20.29
N GLY A 536 -20.81 -25.00 -20.88
CA GLY A 536 -19.76 -25.44 -21.79
C GLY A 536 -18.39 -25.44 -21.12
N SER A 537 -17.46 -24.64 -21.64
CA SER A 537 -16.11 -24.44 -21.09
C SER A 537 -15.94 -23.12 -20.33
N ARG A 538 -17.03 -22.41 -20.03
CA ARG A 538 -17.01 -21.10 -19.38
C ARG A 538 -17.60 -21.18 -17.99
N HIS A 539 -17.02 -20.39 -17.10
CA HIS A 539 -17.53 -20.14 -15.75
C HIS A 539 -18.21 -18.77 -15.72
N LEU A 540 -19.41 -18.71 -15.15
CA LEU A 540 -20.24 -17.52 -15.10
C LEU A 540 -20.72 -17.24 -13.66
N MET A 541 -20.86 -15.98 -13.29
CA MET A 541 -21.51 -15.62 -12.04
C MET A 541 -22.98 -16.05 -12.06
N TRP A 542 -23.49 -16.54 -10.93
CA TRP A 542 -24.87 -17.00 -10.79
C TRP A 542 -25.84 -15.83 -10.78
N SER A 543 -26.74 -15.76 -11.76
CA SER A 543 -27.81 -14.77 -11.77
C SER A 543 -29.00 -15.21 -10.91
N GLY A 544 -29.93 -14.28 -10.67
CA GLY A 544 -31.20 -14.59 -10.01
C GLY A 544 -31.40 -13.89 -8.67
N ASN A 545 -30.38 -13.23 -8.14
CA ASN A 545 -30.43 -12.55 -6.85
C ASN A 545 -31.19 -11.22 -6.98
N ALA A 546 -32.50 -11.31 -7.16
CA ALA A 546 -33.39 -10.17 -7.38
C ALA A 546 -33.47 -9.25 -6.15
N ILE A 547 -33.18 -9.77 -4.96
CA ILE A 547 -33.15 -9.00 -3.72
C ILE A 547 -31.82 -8.25 -3.55
N GLY A 548 -30.71 -8.84 -4.02
CA GLY A 548 -29.37 -8.29 -3.81
C GLY A 548 -28.82 -8.60 -2.42
N ASP A 549 -29.22 -9.74 -1.82
CA ASP A 549 -28.69 -10.23 -0.54
C ASP A 549 -27.58 -11.28 -0.78
N THR A 550 -27.19 -12.05 0.23
CA THR A 550 -26.14 -13.08 0.10
C THR A 550 -26.66 -14.45 -0.28
N ALA A 551 -27.95 -14.61 -0.61
CA ALA A 551 -28.59 -15.92 -0.74
C ALA A 551 -29.67 -15.97 -1.82
N LEU A 552 -29.41 -16.73 -2.86
CA LEU A 552 -30.40 -17.03 -3.90
C LEU A 552 -31.42 -18.07 -3.41
N LYS A 553 -32.71 -17.69 -3.40
CA LYS A 553 -33.83 -18.50 -2.90
C LYS A 553 -35.03 -18.46 -3.84
N TYR A 554 -35.64 -19.62 -4.09
CA TYR A 554 -36.89 -19.71 -4.85
C TYR A 554 -38.15 -19.80 -3.96
N THR A 555 -38.02 -20.31 -2.74
CA THR A 555 -39.10 -20.41 -1.74
C THR A 555 -38.60 -20.02 -0.36
N GLY A 556 -39.52 -19.87 0.60
CA GLY A 556 -39.21 -19.45 1.97
C GLY A 556 -39.40 -17.95 2.16
N GLN A 557 -39.09 -17.46 3.36
CA GLN A 557 -39.09 -16.03 3.65
C GLN A 557 -37.98 -15.35 2.86
N ASP A 558 -38.25 -14.13 2.36
CA ASP A 558 -37.27 -13.30 1.64
C ASP A 558 -36.67 -14.05 0.43
N ASN A 559 -37.54 -14.59 -0.43
CA ASN A 559 -37.15 -15.30 -1.65
C ASN A 559 -37.17 -14.38 -2.89
N ASP A 560 -36.23 -14.60 -3.81
CA ASP A 560 -36.04 -13.76 -5.01
C ASP A 560 -37.20 -13.83 -6.00
N ARG A 561 -37.87 -14.99 -6.07
CA ARG A 561 -39.06 -15.17 -6.90
C ARG A 561 -40.14 -14.15 -6.53
N ASP A 562 -40.42 -13.98 -5.23
CA ASP A 562 -41.46 -13.07 -4.78
C ASP A 562 -41.04 -11.61 -5.00
N ALA A 563 -39.75 -11.29 -4.89
CA ALA A 563 -39.23 -9.96 -5.25
C ALA A 563 -39.52 -9.61 -6.72
N ILE A 564 -39.33 -10.55 -7.65
CA ILE A 564 -39.69 -10.38 -9.07
C ILE A 564 -41.19 -10.12 -9.24
N LEU A 565 -42.05 -10.87 -8.52
CA LEU A 565 -43.50 -10.68 -8.57
C LEU A 565 -43.91 -9.30 -8.05
N GLN A 566 -43.29 -8.83 -6.96
CA GLN A 566 -43.57 -7.52 -6.39
C GLN A 566 -43.22 -6.38 -7.35
N VAL A 567 -42.09 -6.48 -8.05
CA VAL A 567 -41.67 -5.46 -9.03
C VAL A 567 -42.69 -5.28 -10.15
N ILE A 568 -43.35 -6.35 -10.62
CA ILE A 568 -44.39 -6.27 -11.65
C ILE A 568 -45.79 -5.93 -11.11
N GLY A 569 -45.89 -5.54 -9.82
CA GLY A 569 -47.14 -5.11 -9.19
C GLY A 569 -47.87 -6.17 -8.36
N GLY A 570 -47.27 -7.34 -8.12
CA GLY A 570 -47.69 -8.32 -7.11
C GLY A 570 -48.92 -9.17 -7.45
N VAL A 571 -49.79 -8.71 -8.34
CA VAL A 571 -51.13 -9.30 -8.54
C VAL A 571 -51.35 -9.89 -9.93
N VAL A 572 -50.77 -9.30 -10.97
CA VAL A 572 -50.97 -9.73 -12.37
C VAL A 572 -49.66 -10.34 -12.90
N PRO A 573 -49.49 -11.68 -12.90
CA PRO A 573 -48.21 -12.30 -13.23
C PRO A 573 -47.75 -12.08 -14.67
N SER A 574 -48.66 -11.69 -15.56
CA SER A 574 -48.36 -11.35 -16.96
C SER A 574 -47.98 -9.88 -17.17
N ALA A 575 -47.97 -9.05 -16.12
CA ALA A 575 -47.44 -7.70 -16.21
C ALA A 575 -45.93 -7.72 -16.49
N THR A 576 -45.44 -6.64 -17.07
CA THR A 576 -44.03 -6.46 -17.39
C THR A 576 -43.64 -5.03 -17.03
N VAL A 577 -42.49 -4.87 -16.40
CA VAL A 577 -41.91 -3.56 -16.08
C VAL A 577 -40.60 -3.42 -16.82
N THR A 578 -40.40 -2.28 -17.48
CA THR A 578 -39.15 -1.96 -18.20
C THR A 578 -38.33 -1.01 -17.37
N GLY A 579 -37.04 -1.27 -17.23
CA GLY A 579 -36.13 -0.42 -16.47
C GLY A 579 -34.83 -1.11 -16.11
N TYR A 580 -33.92 -0.35 -15.51
CA TYR A 580 -32.72 -0.88 -14.86
C TYR A 580 -33.11 -1.29 -13.44
N LEU A 581 -33.43 -2.57 -13.26
CA LEU A 581 -34.03 -3.10 -12.05
C LEU A 581 -33.25 -4.30 -11.55
N ASN A 582 -33.14 -4.46 -10.23
CA ASN A 582 -32.43 -5.60 -9.66
C ASN A 582 -33.07 -6.94 -10.03
N ALA A 583 -34.40 -6.97 -10.13
CA ALA A 583 -35.19 -8.13 -10.52
C ALA A 583 -35.10 -8.51 -12.01
N ASP A 584 -34.40 -7.73 -12.85
CA ASP A 584 -34.10 -8.09 -14.24
C ASP A 584 -32.85 -8.97 -14.29
N VAL A 585 -33.02 -10.26 -14.00
CA VAL A 585 -31.90 -11.19 -13.73
C VAL A 585 -31.27 -11.75 -15.01
N ASN A 586 -31.89 -11.49 -16.16
CA ASN A 586 -31.34 -11.81 -17.48
C ASN A 586 -30.80 -10.57 -18.24
N LEU A 587 -30.88 -9.38 -17.62
CA LEU A 587 -30.38 -8.11 -18.14
C LEU A 587 -31.00 -7.72 -19.50
N ASP A 588 -32.23 -8.16 -19.78
CA ASP A 588 -32.93 -7.81 -21.00
C ASP A 588 -33.63 -6.43 -20.91
N GLY A 589 -33.65 -5.79 -19.74
CA GLY A 589 -34.33 -4.53 -19.46
C GLY A 589 -35.83 -4.67 -19.21
N ARG A 590 -36.36 -5.88 -19.04
CA ARG A 590 -37.78 -6.15 -18.78
C ARG A 590 -37.97 -7.24 -17.73
N VAL A 591 -38.48 -6.84 -16.57
CA VAL A 591 -38.87 -7.78 -15.52
C VAL A 591 -40.18 -8.47 -15.87
N LYS A 592 -40.17 -9.80 -15.93
CA LYS A 592 -41.33 -10.67 -16.19
C LYS A 592 -41.38 -11.83 -15.21
N TYR A 593 -42.58 -12.17 -14.74
CA TYR A 593 -42.79 -13.34 -13.87
C TYR A 593 -43.21 -14.61 -14.63
N VAL A 594 -43.90 -14.48 -15.78
CA VAL A 594 -44.29 -15.60 -16.65
C VAL A 594 -44.01 -15.29 -18.12
N GLY A 595 -44.04 -16.34 -18.95
CA GLY A 595 -43.84 -16.23 -20.40
C GLY A 595 -42.40 -16.56 -20.80
N VAL A 596 -42.09 -16.39 -22.09
CA VAL A 596 -40.75 -16.65 -22.62
C VAL A 596 -39.77 -15.60 -22.08
N SER A 597 -38.59 -16.08 -21.66
CA SER A 597 -37.53 -15.26 -21.06
C SER A 597 -38.06 -14.47 -19.86
N ASN A 598 -38.67 -15.18 -18.91
CA ASN A 598 -39.05 -14.59 -17.62
C ASN A 598 -37.88 -14.68 -16.63
N ASP A 599 -37.88 -13.80 -15.63
CA ASP A 599 -36.82 -13.70 -14.62
C ASP A 599 -36.95 -14.74 -13.51
N ARG A 600 -38.14 -15.30 -13.34
CA ARG A 600 -38.41 -16.31 -12.32
C ARG A 600 -37.67 -17.62 -12.59
N ASP A 601 -37.67 -18.07 -13.84
CA ASP A 601 -37.15 -19.40 -14.19
C ASP A 601 -35.64 -19.54 -13.93
N PRO A 602 -34.78 -18.53 -14.22
CA PRO A 602 -33.38 -18.54 -13.79
C PRO A 602 -33.21 -18.78 -12.29
N VAL A 603 -34.01 -18.15 -11.42
CA VAL A 603 -33.97 -18.36 -9.96
C VAL A 603 -34.20 -19.83 -9.62
N LEU A 604 -35.25 -20.45 -10.19
CA LEU A 604 -35.56 -21.85 -9.94
C LEU A 604 -34.43 -22.78 -10.41
N LEU A 605 -33.92 -22.55 -11.62
CA LEU A 605 -32.86 -23.36 -12.21
C LEU A 605 -31.58 -23.30 -11.37
N HIS A 606 -31.18 -22.09 -10.96
CA HIS A 606 -29.92 -21.87 -10.26
C HIS A 606 -29.93 -22.34 -8.79
N VAL A 607 -31.09 -22.41 -8.13
CA VAL A 607 -31.18 -23.09 -6.82
C VAL A 607 -31.21 -24.62 -6.92
N GLY A 608 -31.30 -25.20 -8.13
CA GLY A 608 -31.24 -26.66 -8.33
C GLY A 608 -32.43 -27.26 -9.08
N GLY A 609 -33.36 -26.43 -9.59
CA GLY A 609 -34.41 -26.75 -10.57
C GLY A 609 -35.53 -27.70 -10.10
N SER A 610 -35.14 -28.84 -9.55
CA SER A 610 -36.01 -29.90 -9.02
C SER A 610 -36.25 -29.77 -7.51
N VAL A 611 -35.43 -29.00 -6.80
CA VAL A 611 -35.51 -28.79 -5.35
C VAL A 611 -35.69 -27.30 -5.06
N PRO A 612 -36.93 -26.76 -5.13
CA PRO A 612 -37.21 -25.33 -4.97
C PRO A 612 -36.94 -24.77 -3.55
N THR A 613 -36.63 -25.65 -2.60
CA THR A 613 -36.28 -25.31 -1.22
C THR A 613 -34.76 -25.22 -1.00
N ALA A 614 -33.95 -25.57 -1.99
CA ALA A 614 -32.52 -25.38 -1.90
C ALA A 614 -32.18 -23.88 -1.93
N VAL A 615 -31.07 -23.54 -1.29
CA VAL A 615 -30.55 -22.18 -1.20
C VAL A 615 -29.13 -22.18 -1.69
N ARG A 616 -28.80 -21.26 -2.60
CA ARG A 616 -27.43 -21.05 -3.05
C ARG A 616 -26.89 -19.81 -2.36
N GLN A 617 -25.80 -19.97 -1.61
CA GLN A 617 -25.16 -18.89 -0.87
C GLN A 617 -24.09 -18.23 -1.74
N GLU A 618 -23.96 -16.92 -1.62
CA GLU A 618 -22.79 -16.18 -2.09
C GLU A 618 -21.52 -16.76 -1.42
N GLN A 619 -20.43 -16.86 -2.17
CA GLN A 619 -19.17 -17.44 -1.67
C GLN A 619 -18.15 -16.35 -1.32
N LEU A 620 -18.64 -15.26 -0.72
CA LEU A 620 -17.86 -14.18 -0.15
C LEU A 620 -17.93 -14.21 1.39
N PRO A 621 -16.88 -13.80 2.11
CA PRO A 621 -16.86 -13.74 3.58
C PRO A 621 -17.82 -12.73 4.20
#